data_AF-A0A6L7QIF3-F1
#
_entry.id   AF-A0A6L7QIF3-F1
#
_cell.length_a   1.000
_cell.length_b   1.000
_cell.length_c   1.000
_cell.angle_alpha   90.00
_cell.angle_beta   90.00
_cell.angle_gamma   90.00
#
_symmetry.space_group_name_H-M   'P 1'
#
loop_
_entity.id
_entity.type
_entity.pdbx_description
1 polymer ?
#
loop_
_entity_poly.entity_id
_entity_poly.type
_entity_poly.pdbx_seq_one_letter_code
_entity_poly.pdbx_strand_id
1 'polypeptide(L)'
;MELPAHKGLVAVHFHDLGEAMEANLTALETSPVACELMDKILLDQTKDSPEHAPSRRLLQDDPAALLVVEYYADSPAELERKLDGLEEQLRGREMGYAWVRAVDPADQQAIWGIRKAGLGLLMGMK
;
A
#
# COMPACT_ATOMS: atom_id res chain seq x y z
N MET A 1 15.46 18.82 10.44
CA MET A 1 15.13 17.51 9.82
C MET A 1 14.56 17.87 8.47
N GLU A 2 15.34 17.69 7.40
CA GLU A 2 14.85 17.98 6.05
C GLU A 2 13.76 16.98 5.70
N LEU A 3 12.67 17.46 5.09
CA LEU A 3 11.65 16.59 4.52
C LEU A 3 12.30 15.87 3.32
N PRO A 4 12.12 14.55 3.17
CA PRO A 4 12.62 13.84 1.99
C PRO A 4 12.10 14.49 0.72
N ALA A 5 12.99 14.67 -0.28
CA ALA A 5 12.65 15.42 -1.50
C ALA A 5 11.54 14.74 -2.31
N HIS A 6 11.52 13.40 -2.33
CA HIS A 6 10.52 12.62 -3.04
C HIS A 6 10.06 11.42 -2.21
N LYS A 7 8.74 11.19 -2.24
CA LYS A 7 8.07 10.09 -1.57
C LYS A 7 7.15 9.39 -2.56
N GLY A 8 7.09 8.07 -2.49
CA GLY A 8 6.17 7.26 -3.27
C GLY A 8 5.86 5.96 -2.57
N LEU A 9 4.72 5.37 -2.90
CA LEU A 9 4.31 4.10 -2.33
C LEU A 9 3.67 3.18 -3.37
N VAL A 10 3.76 1.88 -3.12
CA VAL A 10 3.08 0.84 -3.92
C VAL A 10 2.11 0.10 -3.01
N ALA A 11 0.84 0.08 -3.39
CA ALA A 11 -0.18 -0.76 -2.79
C ALA A 11 -0.31 -2.06 -3.58
N VAL A 12 0.21 -3.14 -3.01
CA VAL A 12 0.17 -4.48 -3.59
C VAL A 12 -1.05 -5.23 -3.08
N HIS A 13 -1.81 -5.82 -3.98
CA HIS A 13 -3.07 -6.48 -3.70
C HIS A 13 -2.91 -8.00 -3.72
N PHE A 14 -3.53 -8.67 -2.75
CA PHE A 14 -3.40 -10.12 -2.57
C PHE A 14 -4.76 -10.78 -2.40
N HIS A 15 -4.85 -12.03 -2.87
CA HIS A 15 -6.02 -12.89 -2.67
C HIS A 15 -6.00 -13.58 -1.31
N ASP A 16 -4.85 -13.60 -0.63
CA ASP A 16 -4.66 -14.22 0.67
C ASP A 16 -3.77 -13.36 1.58
N LEU A 17 -4.01 -13.43 2.89
CA LEU A 17 -3.24 -12.70 3.89
C LEU A 17 -1.83 -13.27 4.06
N GLY A 18 -1.68 -14.59 3.98
CA GLY A 18 -0.37 -15.26 4.08
C GLY A 18 0.56 -14.84 2.95
N GLU A 19 0.05 -14.78 1.71
CA GLU A 19 0.80 -14.27 0.56
C GLU A 19 1.31 -12.85 0.80
N ALA A 20 0.48 -11.95 1.34
CA ALA A 20 0.89 -10.59 1.67
C ALA A 20 1.99 -10.54 2.74
N MET A 21 1.97 -11.46 3.71
CA MET A 21 3.01 -11.58 4.73
C MET A 21 4.34 -12.08 4.15
N GLU A 22 4.32 -13.05 3.23
CA GLU A 22 5.51 -13.52 2.52
C GLU A 22 6.08 -12.43 1.59
N ALA A 23 5.21 -11.73 0.87
CA ALA A 23 5.57 -10.59 0.03
C ALA A 23 6.21 -9.46 0.85
N ASN A 24 5.77 -9.25 2.09
CA ASN A 24 6.39 -8.27 2.99
C ASN A 24 7.88 -8.59 3.25
N LEU A 25 8.24 -9.87 3.40
CA LEU A 25 9.64 -10.26 3.56
C LEU A 25 10.46 -9.93 2.31
N THR A 26 9.92 -10.22 1.12
CA THR A 26 10.55 -9.85 -0.15
C THR A 26 10.67 -8.33 -0.30
N ALA A 27 9.62 -7.58 0.04
CA ALA A 27 9.62 -6.12 -0.04
C ALA A 27 10.71 -5.50 0.86
N LEU A 28 10.93 -6.04 2.06
CA LEU A 28 11.98 -5.56 2.96
C LEU A 28 13.39 -5.69 2.36
N GLU A 29 13.64 -6.63 1.45
CA GLU A 29 14.93 -6.79 0.74
C GLU A 29 15.26 -5.56 -0.14
N THR A 30 14.25 -4.75 -0.49
CA THR A 30 14.40 -3.53 -1.30
C THR A 30 14.68 -2.27 -0.47
N SER A 31 14.84 -2.40 0.84
CA SER A 31 15.08 -1.29 1.78
C SER A 31 14.02 -0.18 1.75
N PRO A 32 12.71 -0.50 1.92
CA PRO A 32 11.66 0.49 2.04
C PRO A 32 11.79 1.28 3.35
N VAL A 33 11.17 2.46 3.40
CA VAL A 33 11.11 3.26 4.63
C VAL A 33 9.99 2.81 5.55
N ALA A 34 8.94 2.21 4.99
CA ALA A 34 7.85 1.58 5.73
C ALA A 34 7.19 0.48 4.90
N CYS A 35 6.70 -0.56 5.59
CA CYS A 35 5.75 -1.53 5.06
C CYS A 35 4.57 -1.61 6.03
N GLU A 36 3.35 -1.48 5.53
CA GLU A 36 2.13 -1.64 6.31
C GLU A 36 1.23 -2.66 5.63
N LEU A 37 0.77 -3.64 6.40
CA LEU A 37 -0.17 -4.65 5.92
C LEU A 37 -1.58 -4.34 6.46
N MET A 38 -2.57 -4.39 5.57
CA MET A 38 -4.00 -4.23 5.90
C MET A 38 -4.75 -5.49 5.47
N ASP A 39 -5.43 -6.13 6.42
CA ASP A 39 -6.22 -7.34 6.15
C ASP A 39 -7.63 -7.01 5.65
N LYS A 40 -8.36 -8.04 5.23
CA LYS A 40 -9.74 -7.91 4.75
C LYS A 40 -10.67 -7.27 5.79
N ILE A 41 -10.50 -7.58 7.07
CA ILE A 41 -11.37 -7.05 8.12
C ILE A 41 -11.26 -5.53 8.16
N LEU A 42 -10.04 -4.99 8.12
CA LEU A 42 -9.77 -3.56 8.08
C LEU A 42 -10.31 -2.94 6.78
N LEU A 43 -10.01 -3.57 5.64
CA LEU A 43 -10.43 -3.07 4.33
C LEU A 43 -11.96 -2.99 4.24
N ASP A 44 -12.68 -4.00 4.72
CA ASP A 44 -14.13 -4.09 4.63
C ASP A 44 -14.83 -3.01 5.48
N GLN A 45 -14.18 -2.46 6.52
CA GLN A 45 -14.73 -1.35 7.32
C GLN A 45 -15.09 -0.11 6.46
N THR A 46 -14.41 0.06 5.32
CA THR A 46 -14.63 1.23 4.46
C THR A 46 -15.47 0.93 3.21
N LYS A 47 -15.86 -0.33 2.98
CA LYS A 47 -16.41 -0.83 1.71
C LYS A 47 -17.65 -0.07 1.23
N ASP A 48 -18.58 0.18 2.13
CA ASP A 48 -19.86 0.81 1.83
C ASP A 48 -19.93 2.28 2.28
N SER A 49 -18.79 2.89 2.64
CA SER A 49 -18.74 4.28 3.09
C SER A 49 -18.58 5.24 1.90
N PRO A 50 -19.58 6.11 1.61
CA PRO A 50 -19.46 7.10 0.54
C PRO A 50 -18.34 8.11 0.80
N GLU A 51 -18.04 8.38 2.08
CA GLU A 51 -16.95 9.26 2.50
C GLU A 51 -15.58 8.68 2.12
N HIS A 52 -15.43 7.34 2.16
CA HIS A 52 -14.16 6.66 1.86
C HIS A 52 -14.08 6.12 0.43
N ALA A 53 -15.17 6.16 -0.33
CA ALA A 53 -15.21 5.75 -1.73
C ALA A 53 -14.11 6.40 -2.60
N PRO A 54 -13.77 7.70 -2.45
CA PRO A 54 -12.66 8.29 -3.19
C PRO A 54 -11.34 7.59 -2.89
N SER A 55 -11.06 7.22 -1.64
CA SER A 55 -9.82 6.52 -1.28
C SER A 55 -9.78 5.10 -1.83
N ARG A 56 -10.93 4.41 -1.78
CA ARG A 56 -11.07 3.03 -2.27
C ARG A 56 -10.93 2.90 -3.78
N ARG A 57 -10.95 3.97 -4.57
CA ARG A 57 -10.67 3.94 -6.02
C ARG A 57 -9.30 3.34 -6.36
N LEU A 58 -8.38 3.36 -5.39
CA LEU A 58 -7.03 2.81 -5.51
C LEU A 58 -6.98 1.30 -5.27
N LEU A 59 -8.09 0.70 -4.81
CA LEU A 59 -8.22 -0.75 -4.70
C LEU A 59 -8.61 -1.33 -6.06
N GLN A 60 -7.89 -2.35 -6.51
CA GLN A 60 -8.30 -3.19 -7.63
C GLN A 60 -9.15 -4.34 -7.10
N ASP A 61 -10.35 -4.53 -7.64
CA ASP A 61 -11.32 -5.55 -7.23
C ASP A 61 -11.64 -5.53 -5.72
N ASP A 62 -11.67 -6.70 -5.06
CA ASP A 62 -11.95 -6.88 -3.62
C ASP A 62 -10.80 -7.65 -2.95
N PRO A 63 -9.65 -7.00 -2.65
CA PRO A 63 -8.48 -7.66 -2.07
C PRO A 63 -8.79 -8.28 -0.70
N ALA A 64 -8.16 -9.42 -0.42
CA ALA A 64 -8.16 -10.04 0.90
C ALA A 64 -7.07 -9.45 1.81
N ALA A 65 -6.02 -8.88 1.22
CA ALA A 65 -5.02 -8.10 1.92
C ALA A 65 -4.39 -7.06 0.99
N LEU A 66 -3.86 -6.00 1.59
CA LEU A 66 -3.08 -4.97 0.94
C LEU A 66 -1.74 -4.81 1.66
N LEU A 67 -0.64 -4.88 0.93
CA LEU A 67 0.68 -4.47 1.43
C LEU A 67 1.01 -3.11 0.84
N VAL A 68 1.17 -2.11 1.69
CA VAL A 68 1.61 -0.77 1.29
C VAL A 68 3.07 -0.61 1.62
N VAL A 69 3.90 -0.41 0.59
CA VAL A 69 5.35 -0.24 0.73
C VAL A 69 5.71 1.19 0.34
N GLU A 70 6.38 1.93 1.22
CA GLU A 70 6.73 3.34 1.03
C GLU A 70 8.26 3.51 0.87
N TYR A 71 8.66 4.45 0.01
CA TYR A 71 10.06 4.82 -0.21
C TYR A 71 10.25 6.33 -0.16
N TYR A 72 11.48 6.71 0.24
CA TYR A 72 12.04 8.03 0.02
C TYR A 72 13.17 7.99 -1.00
N ALA A 73 13.35 9.09 -1.72
CA ALA A 73 14.42 9.26 -2.69
C ALA A 73 14.84 10.73 -2.81
N ASP A 74 16.06 10.96 -3.29
CA ASP A 74 16.63 12.29 -3.48
C ASP A 74 16.28 12.88 -4.85
N SER A 75 15.72 12.08 -5.76
CA SER A 75 15.23 12.52 -7.06
C SER A 75 14.02 11.70 -7.55
N PRO A 76 13.20 12.23 -8.47
CA PRO A 76 12.08 11.48 -9.05
C PRO A 76 12.54 10.21 -9.78
N ALA A 77 13.68 10.28 -10.48
CA ALA A 77 14.24 9.14 -11.19
C ALA A 77 14.74 8.03 -10.25
N GLU A 78 15.26 8.39 -9.08
CA GLU A 78 15.60 7.40 -8.06
C GLU A 78 14.35 6.79 -7.43
N LEU A 79 13.31 7.60 -7.17
CA LEU A 79 12.04 7.09 -6.68
C LEU A 79 11.47 6.05 -7.65
N GLU A 80 11.40 6.39 -8.94
CA GLU A 80 10.90 5.49 -9.98
C GLU A 80 11.65 4.16 -9.98
N ARG A 81 13.00 4.18 -9.93
CA ARG A 81 13.81 2.96 -9.85
C ARG A 81 13.51 2.10 -8.61
N LYS A 82 13.22 2.72 -7.47
CA LYS A 82 12.86 1.97 -6.25
C LYS A 82 11.49 1.30 -6.38
N LEU A 83 10.52 2.01 -6.96
CA LEU A 83 9.18 1.47 -7.22
C LEU A 83 9.24 0.34 -8.26
N ASP A 84 10.00 0.53 -9.34
CA ASP A 84 10.27 -0.51 -10.34
C ASP A 84 10.92 -1.73 -9.70
N GLY A 85 11.97 -1.55 -8.89
CA GLY A 85 12.67 -2.65 -8.24
C GLY A 85 11.77 -3.49 -7.33
N LEU A 86 10.85 -2.85 -6.59
CA LEU A 86 9.85 -3.58 -5.80
C LEU A 86 8.92 -4.40 -6.70
N GLU A 87 8.33 -3.78 -7.72
CA GLU A 87 7.40 -4.46 -8.62
C GLU A 87 8.07 -5.61 -9.37
N GLU A 88 9.30 -5.43 -9.86
CA GLU A 88 10.08 -6.47 -10.52
C GLU A 88 10.36 -7.65 -9.60
N GLN A 89 10.76 -7.41 -8.34
CA GLN A 89 11.02 -8.48 -7.38
C GLN A 89 9.75 -9.27 -7.05
N LEU A 90 8.64 -8.58 -6.80
CA LEU A 90 7.36 -9.24 -6.46
C LEU A 90 6.78 -9.99 -7.66
N ARG A 91 6.78 -9.38 -8.86
CA ARG A 91 6.34 -10.04 -10.10
C ARG A 91 7.19 -11.25 -10.44
N GLY A 92 8.52 -11.15 -10.27
CA GLY A 92 9.44 -12.27 -10.52
C GLY A 92 9.23 -13.46 -9.58
N ARG A 93 8.54 -13.26 -8.45
CA ARG A 93 8.14 -14.31 -7.50
C ARG A 93 6.64 -14.63 -7.56
N GLU A 94 5.91 -14.07 -8.53
CA GLU A 94 4.46 -14.24 -8.71
C GLU A 94 3.65 -13.83 -7.47
N MET A 95 4.10 -12.80 -6.74
CA MET A 95 3.48 -12.33 -5.49
C MET A 95 2.60 -11.10 -5.71
N GLY A 96 1.31 -11.24 -5.42
CA GLY A 96 0.31 -10.20 -5.60
C GLY A 96 -0.26 -10.16 -7.02
N TYR A 97 -1.50 -9.73 -7.15
CA TYR A 97 -2.21 -9.68 -8.44
C TYR A 97 -2.29 -8.27 -9.04
N ALA A 98 -2.07 -7.23 -8.22
CA ALA A 98 -2.04 -5.85 -8.68
C ALA A 98 -1.07 -4.99 -7.85
N TRP A 99 -0.42 -4.03 -8.51
CA TRP A 99 0.52 -3.08 -7.92
C TRP A 99 0.10 -1.67 -8.30
N VAL A 100 -0.45 -0.92 -7.34
CA VAL A 100 -0.93 0.45 -7.58
C VAL A 100 0.08 1.43 -7.00
N ARG A 101 0.78 2.18 -7.86
CA ARG A 101 1.68 3.26 -7.44
C ARG A 101 0.87 4.48 -7.01
N ALA A 102 1.29 5.12 -5.93
CA ALA A 102 0.87 6.47 -5.57
C ALA A 102 2.10 7.36 -5.35
N VAL A 103 2.43 8.14 -6.37
CA VAL A 103 3.53 9.11 -6.36
C VAL A 103 3.01 10.51 -6.03
N ASP A 104 1.79 10.84 -6.45
CA ASP A 104 1.18 12.13 -6.13
C ASP A 104 0.68 12.17 -4.67
N PRO A 105 0.84 13.31 -3.96
CA PRO A 105 0.44 13.43 -2.56
C PRO A 105 -1.03 13.10 -2.27
N ALA A 106 -1.92 13.30 -3.24
CA ALA A 106 -3.35 13.03 -3.11
C ALA A 106 -3.63 11.52 -3.04
N ASP A 107 -2.96 10.72 -3.87
CA ASP A 107 -3.15 9.27 -3.89
C ASP A 107 -2.47 8.61 -2.68
N GLN A 108 -1.33 9.17 -2.24
CA GLN A 108 -0.68 8.74 -1.00
C GLN A 108 -1.60 8.94 0.21
N GLN A 109 -2.23 10.12 0.30
CA GLN A 109 -3.20 10.41 1.35
C GLN A 109 -4.43 9.51 1.26
N ALA A 110 -4.88 9.19 0.04
CA ALA A 110 -6.00 8.28 -0.17
C ALA A 110 -5.69 6.87 0.38
N ILE A 111 -4.54 6.27 0.05
CA ILE A 111 -4.12 4.96 0.58
C ILE A 111 -4.04 4.98 2.11
N TRP A 112 -3.36 5.97 2.69
CA TRP A 112 -3.26 6.09 4.14
C TRP A 112 -4.61 6.41 4.81
N GLY A 113 -5.54 7.02 4.08
CA GLY A 113 -6.91 7.25 4.52
C GLY A 113 -7.68 5.95 4.74
N ILE A 114 -7.50 4.95 3.88
CA ILE A 114 -8.10 3.61 4.07
C ILE A 114 -7.64 3.01 5.40
N ARG A 115 -6.33 3.02 5.65
CA ARG A 115 -5.73 2.54 6.88
C ARG A 115 -6.32 3.23 8.12
N LYS A 116 -6.34 4.57 8.10
CA LYS A 116 -6.81 5.38 9.24
C LYS A 116 -8.28 5.13 9.55
N ALA A 117 -9.11 5.04 8.51
CA ALA A 117 -10.54 4.78 8.66
C ALA A 117 -10.81 3.37 9.22
N GLY A 118 -10.13 2.35 8.71
CA GLY A 118 -10.31 0.98 9.19
C GLY A 118 -9.94 0.78 10.66
N LEU A 119 -8.84 1.37 11.13
CA LEU A 119 -8.46 1.34 12.55
C LEU A 119 -9.45 2.11 13.45
N GLY A 120 -9.92 3.28 12.99
CA GLY A 120 -10.89 4.09 13.74
C GLY A 120 -12.22 3.35 13.96
N LEU A 121 -12.65 2.58 12.98
CA LEU A 121 -13.89 1.80 13.05
C LEU A 121 -13.76 0.58 13.97
N LEU A 122 -12.62 -0.14 13.93
CA LEU A 122 -12.35 -1.25 14.85
C LEU A 122 -12.32 -0.81 16.33
N MET A 123 -11.75 0.37 16.62
CA MET A 123 -11.71 0.92 17.97
C MET A 123 -13.03 1.57 18.41
N GLY A 124 -13.93 1.85 17.46
CA GLY A 124 -15.26 2.42 17.69
C GLY A 124 -16.38 1.39 17.90
N MET A 125 -16.09 0.10 17.70
CA MET A 125 -17.02 -0.99 17.99
C MET A 125 -17.25 -1.07 19.50
N LYS A 126 -18.35 -0.46 19.96
CA LYS A 126 -18.92 -0.62 21.29
C LYS A 126 -20.16 -1.52 21.22
#